data_AF-A0A3B9DEL9-F1
#
_entry.id   AF-A0A3B9DEL9-F1
#
_cell.length_a   1.000
_cell.length_b   1.000
_cell.length_c   1.000
_cell.angle_alpha   90.00
_cell.angle_beta   90.00
_cell.angle_gamma   90.00
#
_symmetry.space_group_name_H-M   'P 1'
#
loop_
_entity.id
_entity.type
_entity.pdbx_description
1 polymer ?
#
loop_
_entity_poly.entity_id
_entity_poly.type
_entity_poly.pdbx_seq_one_letter_code
_entity_poly.pdbx_strand_id
1 'polypeptide(L)'
;MTLPVIPFYPHPAPAQAIHKSLSQSGFMQISDIGIEPTLLAEVYAVSRVFFTGDQQTKSRCGYRSAQENFGYQGLLEENLDPTAPADIKETFTMRSFVLGI
;
A
#
# COMPACT_ATOMS: atom_id res chain seq x y z
N MET A 1 14.55 -16.64 7.08
CA MET A 1 14.67 -16.45 5.62
C MET A 1 15.05 -15.00 5.38
N THR A 2 16.10 -14.74 4.61
CA THR A 2 16.56 -13.38 4.29
C THR A 2 16.12 -13.04 2.88
N LEU A 3 15.40 -11.93 2.70
CA LEU A 3 15.01 -11.45 1.37
C LEU A 3 16.19 -10.72 0.71
N PRO A 4 16.40 -10.88 -0.61
CA PRO A 4 17.41 -10.10 -1.32
C PRO A 4 16.99 -8.62 -1.35
N VAL A 5 17.94 -7.72 -1.10
CA VAL A 5 17.77 -6.27 -1.32
C VAL A 5 18.38 -5.91 -2.67
N ILE A 6 17.58 -5.31 -3.55
CA ILE A 6 18.01 -4.88 -4.89
C ILE A 6 18.13 -3.35 -4.88
N PRO A 7 19.35 -2.78 -4.95
CA PRO A 7 19.52 -1.33 -5.05
C PRO A 7 19.25 -0.89 -6.49
N PHE A 8 18.02 -0.47 -6.79
CA PHE A 8 17.47 -0.45 -8.15
C PHE A 8 18.30 0.38 -9.14
N TYR A 9 18.52 1.67 -8.87
CA TYR A 9 19.30 2.53 -9.77
C TYR A 9 20.78 2.12 -9.93
N PRO A 10 21.55 1.82 -8.86
CA PRO A 10 22.96 1.48 -9.01
C PRO A 10 23.21 0.01 -9.39
N HIS A 11 22.21 -0.87 -9.35
CA HIS A 11 22.39 -2.27 -9.70
C HIS A 11 22.67 -2.43 -11.20
N PRO A 12 23.66 -3.25 -11.62
CA PRO A 12 24.07 -3.35 -13.02
C PRO A 12 23.05 -4.05 -13.93
N ALA A 13 22.18 -4.90 -13.37
CA ALA A 13 21.13 -5.62 -14.10
C ALA A 13 19.85 -5.79 -13.24
N PRO A 14 19.16 -4.70 -12.87
CA PRO A 14 18.09 -4.71 -11.86
C PRO A 14 16.90 -5.57 -12.29
N ALA A 15 16.53 -5.54 -13.57
CA ALA A 15 15.44 -6.37 -14.10
C ALA A 15 15.70 -7.88 -13.93
N GLN A 16 16.93 -8.34 -14.17
CA GLN A 16 17.30 -9.75 -14.01
C GLN A 16 17.24 -10.17 -12.53
N ALA A 17 17.71 -9.31 -11.63
CA ALA A 17 17.68 -9.57 -10.19
C ALA A 17 16.25 -9.64 -9.65
N ILE A 18 15.37 -8.73 -10.11
CA ILE A 18 13.93 -8.73 -9.80
C ILE A 18 13.30 -10.03 -10.29
N HIS A 19 13.49 -10.37 -11.57
CA HIS A 19 12.93 -11.57 -12.17
C HIS A 19 13.33 -12.83 -11.41
N LYS A 20 14.62 -12.99 -11.09
CA LYS A 20 15.13 -14.12 -10.32
C LYS A 20 14.48 -14.19 -8.94
N SER A 21 14.43 -13.08 -8.21
CA SER A 21 13.90 -13.06 -6.83
C SER A 21 12.41 -13.41 -6.78
N LEU A 22 11.63 -12.84 -7.70
CA LEU A 22 10.20 -13.11 -7.80
C LEU A 22 9.92 -14.54 -8.32
N SER A 23 10.75 -15.09 -9.20
CA SER A 23 10.58 -16.46 -9.71
C SER A 23 10.98 -17.53 -8.70
N GLN A 24 11.95 -17.27 -7.82
CA GLN A 24 12.46 -18.26 -6.87
C GLN A 24 11.75 -18.19 -5.52
N SER A 25 11.52 -16.98 -5.01
CA SER A 25 11.01 -16.76 -3.66
C SER A 25 9.65 -16.08 -3.63
N GLY A 26 9.21 -15.46 -4.74
CA GLY A 26 8.01 -14.61 -4.77
C GLY A 26 8.18 -13.25 -4.09
N PHE A 27 9.33 -12.96 -3.47
CA PHE A 27 9.56 -11.77 -2.65
C PHE A 27 10.96 -11.18 -2.84
N MET A 28 11.07 -9.86 -2.66
CA MET A 28 12.32 -9.10 -2.63
C MET A 28 12.12 -7.81 -1.84
N GLN A 29 13.22 -7.21 -1.39
CA GLN A 29 13.27 -5.81 -0.97
C GLN A 29 13.94 -4.98 -2.07
N ILE A 30 13.57 -3.72 -2.19
CA ILE A 30 14.12 -2.81 -3.19
C ILE A 30 14.53 -1.50 -2.51
N SER A 31 15.70 -0.97 -2.86
CA SER A 31 16.21 0.32 -2.39
C SER A 31 16.58 1.19 -3.59
N ASP A 32 16.94 2.46 -3.34
CA ASP A 32 17.46 3.35 -4.38
C ASP A 32 16.50 3.49 -5.57
N ILE A 33 15.21 3.71 -5.28
CA ILE A 33 14.12 3.87 -6.27
C ILE A 33 13.70 5.33 -6.50
N GLY A 34 14.40 6.29 -5.87
CA GLY A 34 14.13 7.72 -6.06
C GLY A 34 12.91 8.25 -5.30
N ILE A 35 12.42 7.50 -4.31
CA ILE A 35 11.44 8.02 -3.35
C ILE A 35 12.22 8.74 -2.24
N GLU A 36 12.03 10.04 -2.14
CA GLU A 36 12.67 10.85 -1.10
C GLU A 36 12.22 10.40 0.31
N PRO A 37 13.16 10.17 1.26
CA PRO A 37 12.80 9.78 2.62
C PRO A 37 11.88 10.79 3.33
N THR A 38 12.01 12.07 3.01
CA THR A 38 11.15 13.14 3.54
C THR A 38 9.71 13.00 3.05
N LEU A 39 9.51 12.76 1.75
CA LEU A 39 8.19 12.50 1.18
C LEU A 39 7.53 11.27 1.81
N LEU A 40 8.29 10.19 2.00
CA LEU A 40 7.78 8.99 2.65
C LEU A 40 7.33 9.30 4.09
N ALA A 41 8.14 10.04 4.85
CA ALA A 41 7.82 10.43 6.22
C ALA A 41 6.56 11.31 6.29
N GLU A 42 6.41 12.25 5.36
CA GLU A 42 5.22 13.11 5.24
C GLU A 42 3.95 12.29 4.94
N VAL A 43 4.02 11.35 4.00
CA VAL A 43 2.89 10.46 3.67
C VAL A 43 2.47 9.63 4.89
N TYR A 44 3.42 9.07 5.64
CA TYR A 44 3.11 8.37 6.89
C TYR A 44 2.53 9.28 7.97
N ALA A 45 2.98 10.53 8.06
CA ALA A 45 2.42 11.50 9.00
C ALA A 45 0.96 11.83 8.66
N VAL A 46 0.67 12.10 7.38
CA VAL A 46 -0.71 12.36 6.91
C VAL A 46 -1.60 11.14 7.10
N SER A 47 -1.10 9.94 6.78
CA SER A 47 -1.82 8.68 7.00
C SER A 47 -2.18 8.49 8.48
N ARG A 48 -1.24 8.75 9.40
CA ARG A 48 -1.53 8.71 10.84
C ARG A 48 -2.63 9.69 11.23
N VAL A 49 -2.52 10.95 10.80
CA VAL A 49 -3.53 11.99 11.10
C VAL A 49 -4.92 11.53 10.66
N PHE A 50 -5.04 10.96 9.45
CA PHE A 50 -6.31 10.46 8.94
C PHE A 50 -6.87 9.32 9.81
N PHE A 51 -6.10 8.27 10.09
CA PHE A 51 -6.60 7.10 10.80
C PHE A 51 -6.88 7.36 12.29
N THR A 52 -6.12 8.28 12.92
CA THR A 52 -6.38 8.74 14.31
C THR A 52 -7.44 9.85 14.40
N GLY A 53 -7.93 10.35 13.26
CA GLY A 53 -8.98 11.36 13.19
C GLY A 53 -10.35 10.82 13.60
N ASP A 54 -11.36 11.69 13.52
CA ASP A 54 -12.72 11.31 13.88
C ASP A 54 -13.36 10.38 12.83
N GLN A 55 -14.27 9.52 13.30
CA GLN A 55 -14.95 8.55 12.44
C GLN A 55 -15.80 9.21 11.34
N GLN A 56 -16.34 10.42 11.58
CA GLN A 56 -17.16 11.11 10.60
C GLN A 56 -16.33 11.54 9.38
N THR A 57 -15.11 12.03 9.60
CA THR A 57 -14.14 12.35 8.54
C THR A 57 -13.80 11.11 7.71
N LYS A 58 -13.45 9.98 8.36
CA LYS A 58 -13.14 8.73 7.65
C LYS A 58 -14.32 8.21 6.83
N SER A 59 -15.52 8.27 7.40
CA SER A 59 -16.76 7.79 6.75
C SER A 59 -17.17 8.60 5.52
N ARG A 60 -16.78 9.89 5.41
CA ARG A 60 -17.05 10.71 4.21
C ARG A 60 -16.40 10.17 2.96
N CYS A 61 -15.32 9.42 3.12
CA CYS A 61 -14.58 8.81 2.03
C CYS A 61 -14.79 7.29 1.98
N GLY A 62 -15.88 6.77 2.56
CA GLY A 62 -16.13 5.34 2.68
C GLY A 62 -16.08 4.59 1.34
N TYR A 63 -15.47 3.41 1.39
CA TYR A 63 -15.51 2.42 0.33
C TYR A 63 -16.94 1.95 0.11
N ARG A 64 -17.36 1.88 -1.15
CA ARG A 64 -18.76 1.57 -1.50
C ARG A 64 -18.96 0.19 -2.09
N SER A 65 -18.04 -0.24 -2.95
CA SER A 65 -18.14 -1.54 -3.64
C SER A 65 -16.81 -2.00 -4.21
N ALA A 66 -16.71 -3.30 -4.46
CA ALA A 66 -15.56 -3.92 -5.13
C ALA A 66 -15.37 -3.43 -6.57
N GLN A 67 -16.46 -2.99 -7.21
CA GLN A 67 -16.37 -2.41 -8.55
C GLN A 67 -15.66 -1.04 -8.53
N GLU A 68 -15.88 -0.26 -7.47
CA GLU A 68 -15.24 1.05 -7.31
C GLU A 68 -13.81 0.91 -6.81
N ASN A 69 -13.57 0.05 -5.81
CA ASN A 69 -12.28 -0.25 -5.21
C ASN A 69 -11.45 0.97 -4.78
N PHE A 70 -12.11 1.97 -4.18
CA PHE A 70 -11.45 3.12 -3.57
C PHE A 70 -12.22 3.59 -2.34
N GLY A 71 -11.54 4.32 -1.45
CA GLY A 71 -12.11 4.86 -0.23
C GLY A 71 -11.66 4.13 1.04
N TYR A 72 -12.25 4.55 2.16
CA TYR A 72 -11.99 4.06 3.50
C TYR A 72 -12.77 2.77 3.80
N GLN A 73 -12.07 1.75 4.28
CA GLN A 73 -12.65 0.53 4.87
C GLN A 73 -12.26 0.47 6.35
N GLY A 74 -13.25 0.25 7.21
CA GLY A 74 -13.09 0.13 8.65
C GLY A 74 -12.62 -1.24 9.11
N LEU A 75 -12.41 -1.35 10.43
CA LEU A 75 -12.10 -2.61 11.10
C LEU A 75 -13.17 -3.66 10.82
N LEU A 76 -12.72 -4.89 10.54
CA LEU A 76 -13.58 -6.06 10.30
C LEU A 76 -14.48 -5.94 9.05
N GLU A 77 -14.29 -4.94 8.19
CA GLU A 77 -15.06 -4.80 6.94
C GLU A 77 -14.49 -5.66 5.82
N GLU A 78 -13.17 -5.83 5.74
CA GLU A 78 -12.55 -6.71 4.75
C GLU A 78 -12.56 -8.17 5.24
N ASN A 79 -13.15 -9.05 4.45
CA ASN A 79 -13.21 -10.49 4.71
C ASN A 79 -13.14 -11.24 3.37
N LEU A 80 -11.92 -11.54 2.93
CA LEU A 80 -11.68 -12.21 1.65
C LEU A 80 -11.95 -13.71 1.70
N ASP A 81 -11.73 -14.33 2.86
CA ASP A 81 -12.10 -15.72 3.13
C ASP A 81 -13.31 -15.74 4.08
N PRO A 82 -14.51 -16.15 3.60
CA PRO A 82 -15.72 -16.20 4.41
C PRO A 82 -15.67 -17.24 5.53
N THR A 83 -14.66 -18.12 5.53
CA THR A 83 -14.45 -19.12 6.58
C THR A 83 -13.48 -18.63 7.67
N ALA A 84 -12.78 -17.52 7.44
CA ALA A 84 -11.87 -16.89 8.37
C ALA A 84 -12.50 -15.64 9.03
N PRO A 85 -12.01 -15.23 10.22
CA PRO A 85 -12.36 -13.94 10.78
C PRO A 85 -11.99 -12.78 9.84
N ALA A 86 -12.77 -11.69 9.90
CA ALA A 86 -12.48 -10.46 9.18
C ALA A 86 -11.19 -9.78 9.67
N ASP A 87 -10.60 -8.97 8.80
CA ASP A 87 -9.31 -8.36 9.06
C ASP A 87 -9.39 -7.30 10.18
N ILE A 88 -8.47 -7.39 11.13
CA ILE A 88 -8.28 -6.37 12.18
C ILE A 88 -7.35 -5.29 11.61
N LYS A 89 -7.84 -4.54 10.62
CA LYS A 89 -7.18 -3.38 10.03
C LYS A 89 -8.20 -2.38 9.52
N GLU A 90 -7.78 -1.12 9.42
CA GLU A 90 -8.47 -0.12 8.61
C GLU A 90 -7.61 0.18 7.38
N THR A 91 -8.24 0.53 6.26
CA THR A 91 -7.56 0.77 4.98
C THR A 91 -8.13 2.01 4.31
N PHE A 92 -7.29 2.73 3.56
CA PHE A 92 -7.73 3.78 2.66
C PHE A 92 -7.14 3.52 1.27
N THR A 93 -7.98 3.13 0.32
CA THR A 93 -7.55 2.80 -1.04
C THR A 93 -7.67 4.03 -1.93
N MET A 94 -6.53 4.51 -2.44
CA MET A 94 -6.46 5.61 -3.39
C MET A 94 -6.39 5.08 -4.82
N ARG A 95 -7.06 5.77 -5.75
CA ARG A 95 -6.92 5.56 -7.20
C ARG A 95 -6.54 6.88 -7.87
N SER A 96 -6.18 6.81 -9.15
CA SER A 96 -5.94 8.02 -9.94
C SER A 96 -7.12 8.98 -9.83
N PHE A 97 -6.87 10.15 -9.27
CA PHE A 97 -7.63 11.34 -9.58
C PHE A 97 -7.20 11.76 -10.98
N VAL A 98 -8.11 11.74 -11.95
CA VAL A 98 -7.98 12.69 -13.05
C VAL A 98 -8.09 14.05 -12.36
N LEU A 99 -7.00 14.81 -12.31
CA LEU A 99 -7.09 16.23 -12.02
C LEU A 99 -8.07 16.80 -13.05
N GLY A 100 -9.31 17.01 -12.64
CA GLY A 100 -10.28 17.77 -13.41
C GLY A 100 -9.84 19.23 -13.40
N ILE A 101 -8.84 19.53 -14.22
CA ILE A 101 -8.46 20.84 -14.75
C ILE A 101 -8.21 20.67 -16.24
#